data_AF-A0NWB7-F1
#
_entry.id   AF-A0NWB7-F1
#
_cell.length_a   1.000
_cell.length_b   1.000
_cell.length_c   1.000
_cell.angle_alpha   90.00
_cell.angle_beta   90.00
_cell.angle_gamma   90.00
#
_symmetry.space_group_name_H-M   'P 1'
#
loop_
_entity.id
_entity.type
_entity.pdbx_description
1 polymer ?
#
loop_
_entity_poly.entity_id
_entity_poly.type
_entity_poly.pdbx_seq_one_letter_code
_entity_poly.pdbx_strand_id
1 'polypeptide(L)'
;MIWENSDTGFWEILRCAFLPGTGLRGRWRKYAGTLMRNRRKPYVSNFRSLTSLASAVVLSSIVLSVPVQAQEQEQPQQEAMVPAGAIAGAVTSPVDGDINRFRAVLVETEGGGDLYVFTDAGEGWKQVAHARDMVWRGGMYGQEPWMEATEHGSLKIYSENSAVGRNRWDQVLTIAYRNGVFRVAGYTYSYYDTLDPNANGQCDVNLLTGKGVLNGKTFKTSLKALPVQDWTMDTRPPECEVE
;
A
#
# COMPACT_ATOMS: atom_id res chain seq x y z
N MET A 1 31.41 42.23 -32.78
CA MET A 1 32.41 41.72 -33.76
C MET A 1 32.32 40.20 -33.70
N ILE A 2 31.71 39.62 -34.76
CA ILE A 2 31.77 38.21 -35.23
C ILE A 2 31.10 37.19 -34.25
N TRP A 3 29.83 36.74 -34.39
CA TRP A 3 29.15 35.90 -35.42
C TRP A 3 29.95 34.60 -35.70
N GLU A 4 29.47 33.35 -35.76
CA GLU A 4 28.19 32.78 -36.16
C GLU A 4 28.28 31.22 -36.10
N ASN A 5 27.11 30.55 -36.00
CA ASN A 5 26.72 29.28 -36.65
C ASN A 5 27.52 27.98 -36.38
N SER A 6 26.93 26.77 -36.41
CA SER A 6 25.71 26.29 -37.08
C SER A 6 25.24 24.97 -36.48
N ASP A 7 23.92 24.79 -36.47
CA ASP A 7 23.20 23.51 -36.50
C ASP A 7 23.70 22.53 -37.57
N THR A 8 23.51 21.22 -37.35
CA THR A 8 22.77 20.25 -38.22
C THR A 8 23.32 18.79 -38.23
N GLY A 9 22.39 17.82 -38.28
CA GLY A 9 22.57 16.41 -38.68
C GLY A 9 22.63 15.42 -37.51
N PHE A 10 21.63 14.59 -37.14
CA PHE A 10 20.67 13.73 -37.85
C PHE A 10 21.30 12.55 -38.63
N TRP A 11 21.12 11.36 -38.02
CA TRP A 11 21.27 9.96 -38.47
C TRP A 11 22.62 9.20 -38.39
N GLU A 12 22.43 7.95 -37.91
CA GLU A 12 23.14 6.71 -38.29
C GLU A 12 24.47 6.42 -37.53
N ILE A 13 24.81 5.23 -37.00
CA ILE A 13 24.57 3.85 -37.45
C ILE A 13 24.66 2.86 -36.26
N LEU A 14 23.76 1.87 -36.26
CA LEU A 14 23.80 0.61 -35.50
C LEU A 14 25.10 -0.19 -35.70
N ARG A 15 25.73 -0.66 -34.62
CA ARG A 15 26.59 -1.86 -34.66
C ARG A 15 26.15 -2.88 -33.62
N CYS A 16 25.21 -3.73 -34.02
CA CYS A 16 25.04 -5.06 -33.46
C CYS A 16 26.10 -5.97 -34.07
N ALA A 17 26.91 -6.62 -33.23
CA ALA A 17 27.80 -7.69 -33.65
C ALA A 17 27.02 -9.01 -33.73
N PHE A 18 26.93 -9.56 -34.93
CA PHE A 18 26.44 -10.91 -35.22
C PHE A 18 27.59 -11.92 -35.02
N LEU A 19 27.33 -13.01 -34.29
CA LEU A 19 28.06 -14.28 -34.43
C LEU A 19 27.10 -15.31 -35.06
N PRO A 20 27.53 -16.11 -36.04
CA PRO A 20 26.68 -17.07 -36.73
C PRO A 20 26.79 -18.49 -36.15
N GLY A 21 25.69 -19.24 -36.25
CA GLY A 21 25.74 -20.70 -36.32
C GLY A 21 24.87 -21.44 -35.29
N THR A 22 23.68 -21.84 -35.70
CA THR A 22 23.26 -23.26 -35.90
C THR A 22 21.75 -23.32 -36.00
N GLY A 23 21.27 -23.94 -37.08
CA GLY A 23 19.87 -23.96 -37.44
C GLY A 23 19.09 -25.04 -36.71
N LEU A 24 17.82 -24.74 -36.40
CA LEU A 24 16.77 -25.74 -36.25
C LEU A 24 15.47 -25.18 -36.83
N ARG A 25 15.00 -25.85 -37.90
CA ARG A 25 13.66 -25.70 -38.46
C ARG A 25 12.64 -26.20 -37.45
N GLY A 26 11.73 -25.34 -37.02
CA GLY A 26 10.65 -25.68 -36.10
C GLY A 26 9.35 -25.02 -36.51
N ARG A 27 8.61 -25.71 -37.37
CA ARG A 27 7.28 -25.38 -37.89
C ARG A 27 6.25 -25.37 -36.74
N TRP A 28 5.68 -24.22 -36.39
CA TRP A 28 4.51 -24.16 -35.51
C TRP A 28 3.27 -23.64 -36.25
N ARG A 29 2.28 -24.53 -36.31
CA ARG A 29 0.98 -24.37 -36.94
C ARG A 29 0.09 -23.43 -36.13
N LYS A 30 -0.70 -22.65 -36.87
CA LYS A 30 -1.92 -21.97 -36.42
C LYS A 30 -2.87 -22.96 -35.74
N TYR A 31 -3.36 -22.62 -34.55
CA TYR A 31 -4.61 -23.16 -34.02
C TYR A 31 -5.62 -22.01 -33.94
N ALA A 32 -6.54 -22.00 -34.91
CA ALA A 32 -7.82 -21.32 -34.82
C ALA A 32 -8.82 -22.30 -34.18
N GLY A 33 -9.45 -21.90 -33.09
CA GLY A 33 -10.40 -22.72 -32.33
C GLY A 33 -11.62 -21.90 -31.92
N THR A 34 -12.55 -21.78 -32.86
CA THR A 34 -14.02 -21.79 -32.73
C THR A 34 -14.65 -21.27 -31.42
N LEU A 35 -15.25 -20.08 -31.52
CA LEU A 35 -16.30 -19.58 -30.63
C LEU A 35 -17.50 -20.56 -30.58
N MET A 36 -17.81 -21.12 -29.41
CA MET A 36 -19.13 -21.67 -29.14
C MET A 36 -20.05 -20.58 -28.57
N ARG A 37 -21.02 -20.15 -29.39
CA ARG A 37 -22.19 -19.38 -28.97
C ARG A 37 -23.08 -20.25 -28.09
N ASN A 38 -23.20 -19.92 -26.80
CA ASN A 38 -24.23 -20.51 -25.94
C ASN A 38 -25.45 -19.58 -25.94
N ARG A 39 -26.49 -19.96 -26.70
CA ARG A 39 -27.82 -19.33 -26.65
C ARG A 39 -28.58 -19.90 -25.46
N ARG A 40 -28.89 -19.09 -24.45
CA ARG A 40 -29.98 -19.38 -23.50
C ARG A 40 -31.09 -18.35 -23.68
N LYS A 41 -32.31 -18.87 -23.86
CA LYS A 41 -33.56 -18.15 -24.09
C LYS A 41 -34.04 -17.43 -22.80
N PRO A 42 -34.84 -16.35 -22.93
CA PRO A 42 -35.34 -15.58 -21.79
C PRO A 42 -36.47 -16.31 -21.05
N TYR A 43 -36.47 -16.17 -19.71
CA TYR A 43 -37.56 -16.53 -18.82
C TYR A 43 -38.56 -15.36 -18.77
N VAL A 44 -39.79 -15.60 -19.21
CA VAL A 44 -40.92 -14.67 -19.09
C VAL A 44 -41.98 -15.37 -18.27
N SER A 45 -42.30 -14.84 -17.10
CA SER A 45 -43.52 -15.21 -16.39
C SER A 45 -44.21 -13.96 -15.87
N ASN A 46 -45.24 -13.57 -16.61
CA ASN A 46 -46.29 -12.65 -16.22
C ASN A 46 -46.94 -13.12 -14.91
N PHE A 47 -47.09 -12.23 -13.92
CA PHE A 47 -48.11 -12.42 -12.90
C PHE A 47 -49.06 -11.23 -12.90
N ARG A 48 -50.34 -11.60 -13.00
CA ARG A 48 -51.48 -10.73 -13.25
C ARG A 48 -51.90 -10.00 -11.99
N SER A 49 -52.24 -8.73 -12.22
CA SER A 49 -53.10 -7.90 -11.39
C SER A 49 -54.45 -8.58 -11.12
N LEU A 50 -54.90 -8.52 -9.86
CA LEU A 50 -56.29 -8.69 -9.47
C LEU A 50 -56.69 -7.50 -8.58
N THR A 51 -57.64 -6.74 -9.11
CA THR A 51 -58.53 -5.84 -8.39
C THR A 51 -59.43 -6.66 -7.45
N SER A 52 -59.92 -6.06 -6.35
CA SER A 52 -61.35 -5.93 -6.07
C SER A 52 -61.67 -5.47 -4.63
N LEU A 53 -62.51 -4.43 -4.59
CA LEU A 53 -63.58 -4.11 -3.62
C LEU A 53 -63.28 -3.66 -2.18
N ALA A 54 -63.76 -2.44 -1.94
CA ALA A 54 -64.04 -1.83 -0.67
C ALA A 54 -65.18 -2.52 0.09
N SER A 55 -65.10 -2.54 1.41
CA SER A 55 -66.25 -2.49 2.32
C SER A 55 -65.80 -1.90 3.65
N ALA A 56 -66.59 -0.92 4.12
CA ALA A 56 -66.38 -0.14 5.33
C ALA A 56 -66.97 -0.82 6.58
N VAL A 57 -66.72 -0.20 7.73
CA VAL A 57 -67.29 -0.44 9.08
C VAL A 57 -66.58 -1.61 9.80
N VAL A 58 -65.92 -1.47 10.97
CA VAL A 58 -66.30 -0.86 12.25
C VAL A 58 -65.02 -0.35 12.96
N LEU A 59 -65.00 0.90 13.45
CA LEU A 59 -63.95 1.38 14.36
C LEU A 59 -64.09 0.68 15.72
N SER A 60 -63.25 -0.32 15.97
CA SER A 60 -62.96 -0.83 17.30
C SER A 60 -61.49 -0.54 17.57
N SER A 61 -61.21 0.39 18.48
CA SER A 61 -59.86 0.79 18.89
C SER A 61 -59.21 -0.34 19.69
N ILE A 62 -58.74 -1.38 19.00
CA ILE A 62 -57.79 -2.34 19.54
C ILE A 62 -56.42 -1.69 19.41
N VAL A 63 -55.87 -1.25 20.55
CA VAL A 63 -54.46 -0.87 20.66
C VAL A 63 -53.65 -2.17 20.51
N LEU A 64 -53.36 -2.55 19.26
CA LEU A 64 -52.38 -3.58 18.97
C LEU A 64 -51.01 -3.00 19.30
N SER A 65 -50.45 -3.42 20.42
CA SER A 65 -49.04 -3.31 20.76
C SER A 65 -48.25 -4.11 19.72
N VAL A 66 -48.05 -3.54 18.54
CA VAL A 66 -47.12 -4.10 17.57
C VAL A 66 -45.75 -4.01 18.24
N PRO A 67 -45.04 -5.13 18.49
CA PRO A 67 -43.65 -5.02 18.87
C PRO A 67 -42.96 -4.30 17.72
N VAL A 68 -42.46 -3.09 18.00
CA VAL A 68 -41.53 -2.40 17.12
C VAL A 68 -40.32 -3.32 17.04
N GLN A 69 -40.31 -4.19 16.03
CA GLN A 69 -39.11 -4.89 15.62
C GLN A 69 -38.21 -3.77 15.12
N ALA A 70 -37.26 -3.37 15.96
CA ALA A 70 -36.13 -2.55 15.56
C ALA A 70 -35.49 -3.30 14.39
N GLN A 71 -35.77 -2.82 13.18
CA GLN A 71 -35.01 -3.23 12.02
C GLN A 71 -33.65 -2.58 12.19
N GLU A 72 -32.74 -3.31 12.83
CA GLU A 72 -31.32 -3.04 12.77
C GLU A 72 -30.96 -3.16 11.30
N GLN A 73 -30.98 -2.02 10.61
CA GLN A 73 -30.56 -1.93 9.23
C GLN A 73 -29.08 -2.22 9.25
N GLU A 74 -28.71 -3.46 8.93
CA GLU A 74 -27.38 -3.82 8.47
C GLU A 74 -27.12 -2.97 7.23
N GLN A 75 -26.62 -1.75 7.44
CA GLN A 75 -26.04 -0.95 6.39
C GLN A 75 -24.94 -1.80 5.77
N PRO A 76 -24.95 -2.01 4.45
CA PRO A 76 -23.82 -2.65 3.79
C PRO A 76 -22.58 -1.88 4.23
N GLN A 77 -21.59 -2.61 4.77
CA GLN A 77 -20.28 -2.06 5.12
C GLN A 77 -19.75 -1.38 3.87
N GLN A 78 -19.99 -0.07 3.77
CA GLN A 78 -19.54 0.73 2.66
C GLN A 78 -18.03 0.77 2.85
N GLU A 79 -17.32 0.01 2.02
CA GLU A 79 -15.86 -0.04 1.97
C GLU A 79 -15.37 1.40 2.06
N ALA A 80 -14.77 1.75 3.20
CA ALA A 80 -14.53 3.13 3.56
C ALA A 80 -13.64 3.74 2.48
N MET A 81 -14.21 4.64 1.68
CA MET A 81 -13.46 5.24 0.58
C MET A 81 -12.36 6.10 1.18
N VAL A 82 -11.11 5.82 0.79
CA VAL A 82 -9.97 6.67 1.13
C VAL A 82 -10.19 8.04 0.49
N PRO A 83 -10.24 9.14 1.28
CA PRO A 83 -10.37 10.47 0.71
C PRO A 83 -9.08 10.82 -0.03
N ALA A 84 -9.21 11.23 -1.31
CA ALA A 84 -8.05 11.50 -2.16
C ALA A 84 -7.09 12.56 -1.59
N GLY A 85 -7.62 13.54 -0.85
CA GLY A 85 -6.82 14.58 -0.20
C GLY A 85 -5.98 14.09 1.00
N ALA A 86 -6.23 12.89 1.51
CA ALA A 86 -5.44 12.29 2.59
C ALA A 86 -4.32 11.38 2.08
N ILE A 87 -4.16 11.21 0.76
CA ILE A 87 -3.10 10.38 0.21
C ILE A 87 -1.77 11.14 0.31
N ALA A 88 -0.92 10.73 1.25
CA ALA A 88 0.44 11.25 1.39
C ALA A 88 1.38 10.71 0.31
N GLY A 89 1.10 9.53 -0.22
CA GLY A 89 1.90 8.97 -1.31
C GLY A 89 1.25 7.76 -1.98
N ALA A 90 1.68 7.49 -3.20
CA ALA A 90 1.37 6.25 -3.90
C ALA A 90 2.58 5.82 -4.74
N VAL A 91 3.00 4.57 -4.61
CA VAL A 91 4.13 4.02 -5.36
C VAL A 91 3.75 2.71 -6.02
N THR A 92 4.38 2.40 -7.14
CA THR A 92 4.29 1.10 -7.81
C THR A 92 5.70 0.67 -8.18
N SER A 93 6.08 -0.55 -7.82
CA SER A 93 7.43 -1.04 -8.04
C SER A 93 7.44 -2.53 -8.38
N PRO A 94 8.30 -2.97 -9.33
CA PRO A 94 8.51 -4.39 -9.59
C PRO A 94 9.15 -5.05 -8.36
N VAL A 95 8.86 -6.33 -8.18
CA VAL A 95 9.48 -7.15 -7.13
C VAL A 95 9.87 -8.48 -7.75
N ASP A 96 11.05 -8.95 -7.36
CA ASP A 96 11.47 -10.31 -7.69
C ASP A 96 10.82 -11.30 -6.71
N GLY A 97 10.22 -12.37 -7.24
CA GLY A 97 9.59 -13.43 -6.45
C GLY A 97 8.26 -13.88 -7.03
N ASP A 98 7.34 -14.27 -6.15
CA ASP A 98 6.03 -14.84 -6.54
C ASP A 98 5.01 -13.79 -7.03
N ILE A 99 5.37 -12.50 -6.99
CA ILE A 99 4.55 -11.38 -7.47
C ILE A 99 5.34 -10.61 -8.52
N ASN A 100 4.68 -10.04 -9.53
CA ASN A 100 5.37 -9.27 -10.57
C ASN A 100 5.69 -7.85 -10.08
N ARG A 101 4.79 -7.28 -9.29
CA ARG A 101 4.88 -5.91 -8.78
C ARG A 101 3.94 -5.69 -7.60
N PHE A 102 4.23 -4.67 -6.81
CA PHE A 102 3.32 -4.15 -5.81
C PHE A 102 2.98 -2.69 -6.06
N ARG A 103 1.88 -2.28 -5.46
CA ARG A 103 1.48 -0.89 -5.29
C ARG A 103 1.26 -0.66 -3.81
N ALA A 104 1.80 0.43 -3.30
CA ALA A 104 1.52 0.87 -1.95
C ALA A 104 0.88 2.26 -1.98
N VAL A 105 -0.06 2.50 -1.07
CA VAL A 105 -0.71 3.79 -0.85
C VAL A 105 -0.59 4.13 0.62
N LEU A 106 -0.02 5.29 0.92
CA LEU A 106 0.08 5.84 2.26
C LEU A 106 -1.01 6.87 2.42
N VAL A 107 -1.83 6.71 3.47
CA VAL A 107 -3.00 7.53 3.72
C VAL A 107 -2.89 8.11 5.12
N GLU A 108 -2.98 9.43 5.22
CA GLU A 108 -3.01 10.11 6.50
C GLU A 108 -4.36 9.95 7.19
N THR A 109 -4.33 9.65 8.48
CA THR A 109 -5.50 9.55 9.35
C THR A 109 -5.34 10.52 10.53
N GLU A 110 -6.38 10.66 11.35
CA GLU A 110 -6.25 11.38 12.62
C GLU A 110 -5.28 10.67 13.60
N GLY A 111 -5.11 9.35 13.46
CA GLY A 111 -4.26 8.52 14.30
C GLY A 111 -2.80 8.41 13.83
N GLY A 112 -2.49 8.83 12.60
CA GLY A 112 -1.15 8.70 12.01
C GLY A 112 -1.22 8.51 10.50
N GLY A 113 -0.57 7.45 10.00
CA GLY A 113 -0.62 7.03 8.60
C GLY A 113 -0.91 5.55 8.44
N ASP A 114 -1.95 5.25 7.66
CA ASP A 114 -2.33 3.91 7.22
C ASP A 114 -1.58 3.53 5.94
N LEU A 115 -1.13 2.28 5.86
CA LEU A 115 -0.50 1.71 4.68
C LEU A 115 -1.40 0.66 4.05
N TYR A 116 -1.74 0.85 2.78
CA TYR A 116 -2.41 -0.15 1.95
C TYR A 116 -1.42 -0.74 0.95
N VAL A 117 -1.34 -2.06 0.87
CA VAL A 117 -0.47 -2.75 -0.09
C VAL A 117 -1.30 -3.67 -0.99
N PHE A 118 -1.09 -3.50 -2.28
CA PHE A 118 -1.68 -4.27 -3.35
C PHE A 118 -0.61 -5.00 -4.13
N THR A 119 -0.88 -6.22 -4.57
CA THR A 119 0.01 -6.99 -5.42
C THR A 119 -0.67 -7.35 -6.73
N ASP A 120 0.13 -7.49 -7.77
CA ASP A 120 -0.29 -8.03 -9.05
C ASP A 120 0.62 -9.19 -9.44
N ALA A 121 0.04 -10.39 -9.47
CA ALA A 121 0.69 -11.63 -9.91
C ALA A 121 0.31 -12.02 -11.35
N GLY A 122 -0.32 -11.11 -12.11
CA GLY A 122 -0.82 -11.35 -13.48
C GLY A 122 -2.34 -11.49 -13.59
N GLU A 123 -3.04 -11.51 -12.45
CA GLU A 123 -4.51 -11.58 -12.38
C GLU A 123 -5.16 -10.23 -12.05
N GLY A 124 -4.36 -9.14 -12.03
CA GLY A 124 -4.79 -7.82 -11.59
C GLY A 124 -4.46 -7.54 -10.13
N TRP A 125 -4.80 -6.32 -9.70
CA TRP A 125 -4.48 -5.81 -8.37
C TRP A 125 -5.36 -6.42 -7.29
N LYS A 126 -4.74 -7.01 -6.27
CA LYS A 126 -5.41 -7.51 -5.06
C LYS A 126 -4.78 -6.85 -3.84
N GLN A 127 -5.60 -6.36 -2.92
CA GLN A 127 -5.11 -5.88 -1.62
C GLN A 127 -4.63 -7.09 -0.80
N VAL A 128 -3.41 -7.04 -0.30
CA VAL A 128 -2.80 -8.11 0.51
C VAL A 128 -2.44 -7.67 1.91
N ALA A 129 -2.30 -6.36 2.14
CA ALA A 129 -2.05 -5.82 3.47
C ALA A 129 -2.73 -4.47 3.66
N HIS A 130 -3.17 -4.25 4.91
CA HIS A 130 -3.58 -2.96 5.44
C HIS A 130 -2.99 -2.85 6.85
N ALA A 131 -2.07 -1.91 7.05
CA ALA A 131 -1.49 -1.60 8.35
C ALA A 131 -2.05 -0.27 8.83
N ARG A 132 -2.79 -0.29 9.93
CA ARG A 132 -3.42 0.90 10.49
C ARG A 132 -2.46 1.61 11.42
N ASP A 133 -2.45 2.94 11.37
CA ASP A 133 -1.66 3.79 12.27
C ASP A 133 -0.21 3.25 12.39
N MET A 134 0.40 2.96 11.23
CA MET A 134 1.71 2.31 11.14
C MET A 134 2.84 3.32 11.36
N VAL A 135 2.61 4.56 10.94
CA VAL A 135 3.58 5.66 11.03
C VAL A 135 2.95 6.87 11.68
N TRP A 136 3.79 7.64 12.37
CA TRP A 136 3.35 8.87 13.01
C TRP A 136 3.14 9.98 11.97
N ARG A 137 2.13 10.82 12.20
CA ARG A 137 1.84 12.03 11.44
C ARG A 137 1.58 13.18 12.39
N GLY A 138 2.24 14.31 12.16
CA GLY A 138 1.95 15.55 12.86
C GLY A 138 1.14 16.53 12.00
N GLY A 139 0.73 17.65 12.59
CA GLY A 139 -0.15 18.63 11.94
C GLY A 139 0.56 19.83 11.30
N MET A 140 1.89 19.85 11.32
CA MET A 140 2.71 20.98 10.87
C MET A 140 3.68 20.55 9.77
N TYR A 141 4.15 21.52 8.98
CA TYR A 141 5.21 21.28 8.00
C TYR A 141 6.43 20.64 8.66
N GLY A 142 7.01 19.61 8.03
CA GLY A 142 8.11 18.82 8.60
C GLY A 142 7.62 17.72 9.55
N GLN A 143 6.36 17.30 9.40
CA GLN A 143 5.74 16.21 10.17
C GLN A 143 4.88 15.28 9.30
N GLU A 144 4.86 15.53 8.00
CA GLU A 144 4.11 14.77 7.01
C GLU A 144 4.86 13.47 6.69
N PRO A 145 4.22 12.30 6.91
CA PRO A 145 4.84 11.05 6.52
C PRO A 145 4.84 10.92 5.00
N TRP A 146 5.85 10.26 4.45
CA TRP A 146 5.95 10.03 3.02
C TRP A 146 6.60 8.68 2.75
N MET A 147 6.60 8.25 1.49
CA MET A 147 7.19 6.97 1.13
C MET A 147 7.80 6.97 -0.26
N GLU A 148 8.73 6.05 -0.47
CA GLU A 148 9.33 5.78 -1.77
C GLU A 148 9.56 4.28 -1.96
N ALA A 149 9.49 3.83 -3.21
CA ALA A 149 9.96 2.49 -3.56
C ALA A 149 11.44 2.56 -3.96
N THR A 150 12.22 1.64 -3.42
CA THR A 150 13.61 1.42 -3.82
C THR A 150 13.68 0.66 -5.14
N GLU A 151 14.82 0.78 -5.84
CA GLU A 151 15.10 0.05 -7.08
C GLU A 151 15.06 -1.48 -6.91
N HIS A 152 15.31 -1.98 -5.69
CA HIS A 152 15.34 -3.40 -5.36
C HIS A 152 13.99 -3.94 -4.84
N GLY A 153 12.88 -3.25 -5.13
CA GLY A 153 11.53 -3.73 -4.78
C GLY A 153 11.20 -3.69 -3.29
N SER A 154 11.96 -2.94 -2.48
CA SER A 154 11.59 -2.62 -1.10
C SER A 154 10.90 -1.26 -1.03
N LEU A 155 10.05 -1.06 -0.03
CA LEU A 155 9.35 0.19 0.25
C LEU A 155 9.97 0.84 1.47
N LYS A 156 10.27 2.14 1.41
CA LYS A 156 10.66 2.92 2.59
C LYS A 156 9.53 3.88 2.93
N ILE A 157 9.17 3.93 4.22
CA ILE A 157 8.20 4.88 4.76
C ILE A 157 8.93 5.74 5.78
N TYR A 158 8.75 7.03 5.67
CA TYR A 158 9.38 8.06 6.46
C TYR A 158 8.34 8.72 7.36
N SER A 159 8.73 8.97 8.60
CA SER A 159 8.00 9.81 9.55
C SER A 159 9.03 10.61 10.34
N GLU A 160 8.76 11.89 10.59
CA GLU A 160 9.72 12.79 11.21
C GLU A 160 9.03 13.84 12.06
N ASN A 161 9.75 14.45 12.99
CA ASN A 161 9.40 15.75 13.56
C ASN A 161 10.59 16.69 13.41
N SER A 162 10.56 17.45 12.32
CA SER A 162 11.59 18.43 11.97
C SER A 162 11.16 19.87 12.26
N ALA A 163 10.04 20.10 12.95
CA ALA A 163 9.48 21.45 13.15
C ALA A 163 9.12 21.82 14.59
N VAL A 164 8.68 20.88 15.42
CA VAL A 164 8.10 21.20 16.74
C VAL A 164 8.98 20.67 17.86
N GLY A 165 9.28 21.56 18.81
CA GLY A 165 10.05 21.22 19.99
C GLY A 165 11.55 21.23 19.76
N ARG A 166 12.28 20.98 20.86
CA ARG A 166 13.74 20.97 20.91
C ARG A 166 14.34 19.73 20.26
N ASN A 167 13.70 18.58 20.49
CA ASN A 167 14.15 17.27 20.02
C ASN A 167 13.57 17.01 18.64
N ARG A 168 14.45 16.86 17.66
CA ARG A 168 14.12 16.49 16.29
C ARG A 168 14.39 15.02 16.11
N TRP A 169 13.55 14.36 15.33
CA TRP A 169 13.71 12.94 15.07
C TRP A 169 13.20 12.58 13.69
N ASP A 170 13.81 11.55 13.12
CA ASP A 170 13.42 10.93 11.86
C ASP A 170 13.36 9.41 12.06
N GLN A 171 12.36 8.77 11.47
CA GLN A 171 12.17 7.34 11.49
C GLN A 171 11.94 6.83 10.06
N VAL A 172 12.64 5.76 9.70
CA VAL A 172 12.49 5.07 8.42
C VAL A 172 12.13 3.60 8.67
N LEU A 173 10.98 3.19 8.17
CA LEU A 173 10.60 1.79 8.10
C LEU A 173 10.91 1.26 6.70
N THR A 174 11.77 0.25 6.64
CA THR A 174 12.04 -0.47 5.38
C THR A 174 11.19 -1.73 5.34
N ILE A 175 10.29 -1.81 4.36
CA ILE A 175 9.39 -2.91 4.13
C ILE A 175 9.88 -3.72 2.93
N ALA A 176 9.98 -5.03 3.09
CA ALA A 176 10.37 -5.94 2.02
C ALA A 176 9.39 -7.11 1.89
N TYR A 177 9.17 -7.55 0.65
CA TYR A 177 8.42 -8.77 0.37
C TYR A 177 9.32 -9.99 0.58
N ARG A 178 8.98 -10.85 1.55
CA ARG A 178 9.75 -12.06 1.88
C ARG A 178 8.80 -13.19 2.28
N ASN A 179 9.00 -14.36 1.67
CA ASN A 179 8.23 -15.58 1.96
C ASN A 179 6.70 -15.36 1.85
N GLY A 180 6.25 -14.71 0.77
CA GLY A 180 4.82 -14.49 0.52
C GLY A 180 4.19 -13.31 1.25
N VAL A 181 4.94 -12.55 2.07
CA VAL A 181 4.39 -11.52 2.96
C VAL A 181 5.25 -10.26 2.95
N PHE A 182 4.61 -9.09 3.01
CA PHE A 182 5.28 -7.81 3.28
C PHE A 182 5.64 -7.70 4.75
N ARG A 183 6.92 -7.52 5.05
CA ARG A 183 7.44 -7.43 6.41
C ARG A 183 8.23 -6.16 6.61
N VAL A 184 8.20 -5.62 7.83
CA VAL A 184 9.13 -4.57 8.25
C VAL A 184 10.50 -5.23 8.43
N ALA A 185 11.35 -5.02 7.43
CA ALA A 185 12.68 -5.61 7.31
C ALA A 185 13.78 -4.78 7.97
N GLY A 186 13.56 -3.47 8.07
CA GLY A 186 14.51 -2.54 8.68
C GLY A 186 13.82 -1.44 9.46
N TYR A 187 14.46 -1.00 10.53
CA TYR A 187 14.06 0.11 11.38
C TYR A 187 15.26 1.03 11.55
N THR A 188 15.15 2.27 11.11
CA THR A 188 16.16 3.31 11.36
C THR A 188 15.49 4.44 12.10
N TYR A 189 16.09 4.88 13.20
CA TYR A 189 15.65 6.02 13.99
C TYR A 189 16.84 6.92 14.28
N SER A 190 16.71 8.21 14.05
CA SER A 190 17.71 9.21 14.41
C SER A 190 17.05 10.35 15.15
N TYR A 191 17.79 10.95 16.09
CA TYR A 191 17.34 12.12 16.80
C TYR A 191 18.51 13.06 17.08
N TYR A 192 18.20 14.35 17.23
CA TYR A 192 19.15 15.35 17.67
C TYR A 192 18.45 16.48 18.41
N ASP A 193 19.18 17.07 19.34
CA ASP A 193 18.80 18.26 20.07
C ASP A 193 19.31 19.51 19.33
N THR A 194 18.43 20.49 19.14
CA THR A 194 18.77 21.73 18.41
C THR A 194 19.64 22.71 19.20
N LEU A 195 19.81 22.53 20.51
CA LEU A 195 20.61 23.37 21.40
C LEU A 195 21.87 22.68 21.93
N ASP A 196 21.84 21.36 22.10
CA ASP A 196 23.00 20.56 22.52
C ASP A 196 23.46 19.64 21.37
N PRO A 197 24.54 20.00 20.64
CA PRO A 197 25.00 19.21 19.51
C PRO A 197 25.52 17.82 19.91
N ASN A 198 25.82 17.57 21.19
CA ASN A 198 26.26 16.25 21.67
C ASN A 198 25.09 15.35 22.07
N ALA A 199 23.88 15.90 22.22
CA ALA A 199 22.66 15.15 22.49
C ALA A 199 22.01 14.72 21.17
N ASN A 200 22.62 13.73 20.53
CA ASN A 200 22.12 13.10 19.31
C ASN A 200 22.32 11.57 19.37
N GLY A 201 21.60 10.85 18.53
CA GLY A 201 21.79 9.43 18.37
C GLY A 201 21.13 8.85 17.13
N GLN A 202 21.57 7.65 16.78
CA GLN A 202 21.07 6.88 15.65
C GLN A 202 21.04 5.40 15.99
N CYS A 203 19.88 4.79 15.75
CA CYS A 203 19.66 3.35 15.82
C CYS A 203 19.29 2.83 14.43
N ASP A 204 20.06 1.88 13.90
CA ASP A 204 19.77 1.20 12.66
C ASP A 204 19.68 -0.31 12.91
N VAL A 205 18.57 -0.93 12.54
CA VAL A 205 18.30 -2.33 12.84
C VAL A 205 17.80 -3.06 11.60
N ASN A 206 18.49 -4.13 11.25
CA ASN A 206 18.03 -5.11 10.27
C ASN A 206 17.22 -6.19 10.99
N LEU A 207 15.89 -6.07 10.94
CA LEU A 207 14.94 -6.98 11.61
C LEU A 207 14.88 -8.38 10.98
N LEU A 208 15.33 -8.53 9.72
CA LEU A 208 15.46 -9.86 9.10
C LEU A 208 16.56 -10.69 9.75
N THR A 209 17.66 -10.06 10.13
CA THR A 209 18.81 -10.73 10.77
C THR A 209 18.83 -10.58 12.29
N GLY A 210 18.07 -9.62 12.83
CA GLY A 210 18.08 -9.24 14.25
C GLY A 210 19.37 -8.52 14.68
N LYS A 211 20.15 -7.97 13.75
CA LYS A 211 21.38 -7.22 14.03
C LYS A 211 21.10 -5.73 13.92
N GLY A 212 21.64 -4.94 14.83
CA GLY A 212 21.53 -3.49 14.81
C GLY A 212 22.81 -2.78 15.19
N VAL A 213 22.82 -1.47 15.00
CA VAL A 213 23.88 -0.53 15.37
C VAL A 213 23.23 0.63 16.08
N LEU A 214 23.63 0.89 17.33
CA LEU A 214 23.24 2.04 18.11
C LEU A 214 24.47 2.90 18.37
N ASN A 215 24.50 4.12 17.84
CA ASN A 215 25.60 5.07 18.02
C ASN A 215 26.98 4.44 17.72
N GLY A 216 27.06 3.66 16.62
CA GLY A 216 28.26 2.95 16.18
C GLY A 216 28.55 1.64 16.90
N LYS A 217 27.80 1.27 17.95
CA LYS A 217 27.97 0.01 18.68
C LYS A 217 27.00 -1.04 18.16
N THR A 218 27.51 -2.22 17.82
CA THR A 218 26.67 -3.31 17.32
C THR A 218 25.92 -4.01 18.45
N PHE A 219 24.69 -4.45 18.18
CA PHE A 219 23.89 -5.23 19.10
C PHE A 219 23.02 -6.25 18.35
N LYS A 220 22.34 -7.10 19.11
CA LYS A 220 21.32 -8.02 18.59
C LYS A 220 20.00 -7.75 19.29
N THR A 221 18.93 -7.71 18.52
CA THR A 221 17.57 -7.56 19.04
C THR A 221 16.79 -8.87 18.99
N SER A 222 15.88 -9.03 19.95
CA SER A 222 14.90 -10.12 19.95
C SER A 222 13.73 -9.83 19.00
N LEU A 223 13.46 -8.55 18.68
CA LEU A 223 12.40 -8.15 17.76
C LEU A 223 12.70 -8.67 16.35
N LYS A 224 11.74 -9.40 15.79
CA LYS A 224 11.84 -9.98 14.45
C LYS A 224 11.11 -9.14 13.42
N ALA A 225 11.42 -9.37 12.14
CA ALA A 225 10.68 -8.78 11.03
C ALA A 225 9.22 -9.22 11.03
N LEU A 226 8.36 -8.35 11.57
CA LEU A 226 6.92 -8.54 11.65
C LEU A 226 6.26 -8.31 10.27
N PRO A 227 5.15 -9.01 9.97
CA PRO A 227 4.23 -8.57 8.93
C PRO A 227 3.85 -7.09 9.12
N VAL A 228 3.66 -6.36 8.03
CA VAL A 228 3.32 -4.92 8.12
C VAL A 228 2.05 -4.66 8.91
N GLN A 229 1.08 -5.57 8.86
CA GLN A 229 -0.20 -5.47 9.58
C GLN A 229 -0.05 -5.57 11.11
N ASP A 230 1.05 -6.16 11.58
CA ASP A 230 1.34 -6.34 13.01
C ASP A 230 2.24 -5.21 13.54
N TRP A 231 2.66 -4.28 12.68
CA TRP A 231 3.45 -3.12 13.06
C TRP A 231 2.54 -1.97 13.50
N THR A 232 2.90 -1.32 14.61
CA THR A 232 2.21 -0.14 15.15
C THR A 232 3.20 0.98 15.39
N MET A 233 2.73 2.22 15.58
CA MET A 233 3.61 3.35 15.97
C MET A 233 4.45 3.09 17.23
N ASP A 234 3.95 2.26 18.16
CA ASP A 234 4.65 1.95 19.40
C ASP A 234 5.67 0.81 19.23
N THR A 235 5.60 0.08 18.13
CA THR A 235 6.53 -1.00 17.83
C THR A 235 7.91 -0.42 17.51
N ARG A 236 8.90 -0.76 18.32
CA ARG A 236 10.31 -0.44 18.08
C ARG A 236 11.23 -1.50 18.69
N PRO A 237 12.46 -1.67 18.18
CA PRO A 237 13.46 -2.49 18.86
C PRO A 237 13.72 -1.91 20.27
N PRO A 238 13.68 -2.74 21.34
CA PRO A 238 13.82 -2.24 22.70
C PRO A 238 15.17 -1.56 22.95
N GLU A 239 16.21 -1.95 22.21
CA GLU A 239 17.53 -1.31 22.29
C GLU A 239 17.58 0.08 21.64
N CYS A 240 16.58 0.46 20.84
CA CYS A 240 16.46 1.79 20.23
C CYS A 240 15.60 2.76 21.04
N GLU A 241 15.17 2.38 22.25
CA GLU A 241 14.40 3.27 23.11
C GLU A 241 15.29 4.43 23.58
N VAL A 242 14.89 5.65 23.22
CA VAL A 242 15.60 6.88 23.58
C VAL A 242 14.86 7.50 24.75
N GLU A 243 15.49 7.51 25.93
CA GLU A 243 15.01 8.24 27.12
C GLU A 243 15.15 9.76 26.96
#